data_AF-B0EG34-F1
#
_entry.id   AF-B0EG34-F1
#
_cell.length_a   1.000
_cell.length_b   1.000
_cell.length_c   1.000
_cell.angle_alpha   90.00
_cell.angle_beta   90.00
_cell.angle_gamma   90.00
#
_symmetry.space_group_name_H-M   'P 1'
#
loop_
_entity.id
_entity.type
_entity.pdbx_description
1 polymer ?
#
loop_
_entity_poly.entity_id
_entity_poly.type
_entity_poly.pdbx_seq_one_letter_code
_entity_poly.pdbx_strand_id
1 'polypeptide(L)'
;MKLGYNEIMITSMYFNDINDFINLEFGIKRFQPNMERFHFNPIPLNEYSRKLFTNIETFHIYNKCDEIYNDGRIFKYVIWYTVSYSTYLQEKEQGNICKNIEYTEYDRNKYGNIIPPEVKSLGYDCFYKCSSLTTINIPSSVSELGDYGFYECSSLKSINIPSSIISFGYGCFDGCTSLKSINIDNLQYISEERIFMNEPVLISTEIPENLQIINGKNIFKKDINEFIIPSSITKIGYGCFSYCYSLKSINIPSSINEIGYCCFGYCSSLKSINIPSSITKFGDGCFYECGCEDELKKNETIPRDCFDEW
;
A
#
# COMPACT_ATOMS: atom_id res chain seq x y z
N MET A 1 -19.07 -16.84 -22.94
CA MET A 1 -19.57 -17.07 -21.57
C MET A 1 -20.77 -16.15 -21.35
N LYS A 2 -21.95 -16.63 -20.95
CA LYS A 2 -23.08 -15.75 -20.62
C LYS A 2 -23.00 -15.42 -19.13
N LEU A 3 -22.72 -14.18 -18.77
CA LEU A 3 -22.83 -13.70 -17.38
C LEU A 3 -24.29 -13.89 -16.92
N GLY A 4 -24.48 -14.55 -15.78
CA GLY A 4 -25.75 -14.63 -15.06
C GLY A 4 -25.94 -13.43 -14.13
N TYR A 5 -27.06 -13.40 -13.40
CA TYR A 5 -27.38 -12.29 -12.50
C TYR A 5 -26.41 -12.22 -11.31
N ASN A 6 -26.05 -13.37 -10.74
CA ASN A 6 -25.13 -13.44 -9.61
C ASN A 6 -23.72 -12.97 -10.00
N GLU A 7 -23.26 -13.35 -11.18
CA GLU A 7 -21.96 -12.95 -11.70
C GLU A 7 -21.91 -11.44 -11.95
N ILE A 8 -23.02 -10.81 -12.33
CA ILE A 8 -23.12 -9.35 -12.48
C ILE A 8 -23.08 -8.63 -11.14
N MET A 9 -23.78 -9.14 -10.13
CA MET A 9 -23.71 -8.56 -8.78
C MET A 9 -22.26 -8.56 -8.27
N ILE A 10 -21.52 -9.65 -8.50
CA ILE A 10 -20.10 -9.74 -8.12
C ILE A 10 -19.26 -8.75 -8.96
N THR A 11 -19.45 -8.73 -10.28
CA THR A 11 -18.65 -7.89 -11.18
C THR A 11 -18.89 -6.40 -10.94
N SER A 12 -20.10 -6.02 -10.53
CA SER A 12 -20.47 -4.62 -10.30
C SER A 12 -19.69 -3.95 -9.16
N MET A 13 -19.10 -4.72 -8.25
CA MET A 13 -18.21 -4.19 -7.20
C MET A 13 -16.89 -3.62 -7.75
N TYR A 14 -16.59 -3.87 -9.02
CA TYR A 14 -15.38 -3.39 -9.70
C TYR A 14 -15.67 -2.24 -10.68
N PHE A 15 -16.89 -1.70 -10.68
CA PHE A 15 -17.24 -0.56 -11.51
C PHE A 15 -16.69 0.73 -10.92
N ASN A 16 -16.22 1.64 -11.79
CA ASN A 16 -15.59 2.88 -11.35
C ASN A 16 -16.64 3.91 -10.95
N ASP A 17 -17.79 3.91 -11.62
CA ASP A 17 -18.88 4.82 -11.32
C ASP A 17 -20.28 4.23 -11.60
N ILE A 18 -21.31 5.03 -11.30
CA ILE A 18 -22.71 4.70 -11.56
C ILE A 18 -23.03 4.58 -13.06
N ASN A 19 -22.26 5.21 -13.95
CA ASN A 19 -22.47 5.12 -15.39
C ASN A 19 -22.07 3.75 -15.93
N ASP A 20 -20.98 3.16 -15.45
CA ASP A 20 -20.61 1.76 -15.75
C ASP A 20 -21.77 0.82 -15.40
N PHE A 21 -22.35 1.05 -14.22
CA PHE A 21 -23.48 0.27 -13.73
C PHE A 21 -24.76 0.50 -14.56
N ILE A 22 -25.09 1.76 -14.85
CA ILE A 22 -26.24 2.14 -15.71
C ILE A 22 -26.09 1.56 -17.11
N ASN A 23 -24.90 1.63 -17.70
CA ASN A 23 -24.64 1.11 -19.04
C ASN A 23 -24.85 -0.41 -19.11
N LEU A 24 -24.45 -1.13 -18.06
CA LEU A 24 -24.68 -2.57 -17.97
C LEU A 24 -26.16 -2.92 -17.80
N GLU A 25 -26.84 -2.22 -16.89
CA GLU A 25 -28.22 -2.53 -16.48
C GLU A 25 -29.27 -2.05 -17.48
N PHE A 26 -29.10 -0.86 -18.05
CA PHE A 26 -30.02 -0.27 -19.03
C PHE A 26 -29.65 -0.61 -20.48
N GLY A 27 -28.37 -0.87 -20.78
CA GLY A 27 -27.93 -1.30 -22.11
C GLY A 27 -28.36 -2.73 -22.45
N ILE A 28 -28.67 -3.55 -21.45
CA ILE A 28 -29.03 -4.97 -21.63
C ILE A 28 -30.38 -5.25 -20.96
N LYS A 29 -31.46 -5.29 -21.76
CA LYS A 29 -32.85 -5.54 -21.31
C LYS A 29 -33.03 -6.74 -20.36
N ARG A 30 -32.15 -7.73 -20.46
CA ARG A 30 -32.15 -8.91 -19.59
C ARG A 30 -31.83 -8.58 -18.12
N PHE A 31 -31.09 -7.51 -17.84
CA PHE A 31 -30.69 -7.15 -16.47
C PHE A 31 -31.61 -6.10 -15.82
N GLN A 32 -32.52 -5.48 -16.57
CA GLN A 32 -33.44 -4.45 -16.03
C GLN A 32 -34.13 -4.71 -14.67
N PRO A 33 -34.55 -5.94 -14.27
CA PRO A 33 -35.13 -6.18 -12.94
C PRO A 33 -34.10 -6.50 -11.85
N ASN A 34 -32.80 -6.26 -12.06
CA ASN A 34 -31.74 -6.72 -11.16
C ASN A 34 -31.53 -5.83 -9.93
N MET A 35 -31.99 -4.57 -9.96
CA MET A 35 -31.78 -3.59 -8.87
C MET A 35 -32.35 -4.04 -7.54
N GLU A 36 -33.54 -4.64 -7.56
CA GLU A 36 -34.21 -5.16 -6.37
C GLU A 36 -33.49 -6.38 -5.76
N ARG A 37 -32.55 -6.99 -6.48
CA ARG A 37 -31.77 -8.15 -6.00
C ARG A 37 -30.54 -7.74 -5.22
N PHE A 38 -30.16 -6.47 -5.26
CA PHE A 38 -29.04 -5.97 -4.49
C PHE A 38 -29.46 -5.72 -3.04
N HIS A 39 -28.87 -6.50 -2.14
CA HIS A 39 -28.94 -6.27 -0.69
C HIS A 39 -27.74 -5.48 -0.15
N PHE A 40 -26.87 -5.00 -1.05
CA PHE A 40 -25.75 -4.12 -0.79
C PHE A 40 -25.53 -3.15 -1.95
N ASN A 41 -24.92 -2.00 -1.69
CA ASN A 41 -24.53 -1.08 -2.77
C ASN A 41 -23.18 -1.52 -3.38
N PRO A 42 -23.12 -1.72 -4.71
CA PRO A 42 -21.88 -2.14 -5.36
C PRO A 42 -20.87 -1.00 -5.50
N ILE A 43 -21.32 0.25 -5.41
CA ILE A 43 -20.53 1.48 -5.57
C ILE A 43 -21.00 2.55 -4.56
N PRO A 44 -20.25 3.64 -4.35
CA PRO A 44 -20.74 4.80 -3.59
C PRO A 44 -22.07 5.30 -4.15
N LEU A 45 -23.00 5.64 -3.26
CA LEU A 45 -24.33 6.12 -3.64
C LEU A 45 -24.49 7.60 -3.28
N ASN A 46 -25.26 8.31 -4.10
CA ASN A 46 -25.77 9.65 -3.83
C ASN A 46 -27.30 9.60 -3.74
N GLU A 47 -27.94 10.73 -3.42
CA GLU A 47 -29.38 10.81 -3.19
C GLU A 47 -30.22 10.25 -4.36
N TYR A 48 -29.72 10.39 -5.61
CA TYR A 48 -30.38 9.85 -6.79
C TYR A 48 -30.18 8.34 -6.92
N SER A 49 -28.93 7.86 -6.88
CA SER A 49 -28.65 6.43 -7.07
C SER A 49 -29.16 5.57 -5.92
N ARG A 50 -29.27 6.12 -4.69
CA ARG A 50 -29.86 5.42 -3.55
C ARG A 50 -31.31 5.00 -3.77
N LYS A 51 -32.07 5.75 -4.56
CA LYS A 51 -33.48 5.44 -4.91
C LYS A 51 -33.59 4.21 -5.81
N LEU A 52 -32.52 3.86 -6.54
CA LEU A 52 -32.49 2.68 -7.42
C LEU A 52 -32.30 1.38 -6.63
N PHE A 53 -31.58 1.42 -5.51
CA PHE A 53 -31.28 0.25 -4.69
C PHE A 53 -32.19 0.16 -3.46
N THR A 54 -33.43 -0.29 -3.65
CA THR A 54 -34.46 -0.22 -2.60
C THR A 54 -34.29 -1.22 -1.45
N ASN A 55 -33.55 -2.31 -1.68
CA ASN A 55 -33.46 -3.46 -0.77
C ASN A 55 -32.10 -3.57 -0.06
N ILE A 56 -31.33 -2.47 0.02
CA ILE A 56 -30.03 -2.49 0.72
C ILE A 56 -30.23 -2.72 2.22
N GLU A 57 -29.58 -3.77 2.69
CA GLU A 57 -29.54 -4.18 4.10
C GLU A 57 -28.11 -4.07 4.67
N THR A 58 -27.12 -4.33 3.81
CA THR A 58 -25.69 -4.16 4.10
C THR A 58 -25.13 -3.00 3.28
N PHE A 59 -24.74 -1.91 3.94
CA PHE A 59 -24.25 -0.71 3.25
C PHE A 59 -22.72 -0.67 3.22
N HIS A 60 -22.16 -0.64 2.03
CA HIS A 60 -20.72 -0.52 1.77
C HIS A 60 -20.34 0.96 1.75
N ILE A 61 -19.39 1.34 2.60
CA ILE A 61 -18.82 2.68 2.67
C ILE A 61 -17.39 2.58 2.13
N TYR A 62 -17.15 3.12 0.94
CA TYR A 62 -15.89 2.98 0.23
C TYR A 62 -14.89 4.05 0.67
N ASN A 63 -15.35 5.28 0.87
CA ASN A 63 -14.55 6.40 1.33
C ASN A 63 -15.17 7.06 2.57
N LYS A 64 -14.33 7.73 3.37
CA LYS A 64 -14.76 8.47 4.56
C LYS A 64 -15.79 9.57 4.26
N CYS A 65 -15.79 10.09 3.03
CA CYS A 65 -16.66 11.16 2.57
C CYS A 65 -17.93 10.66 1.84
N ASP A 66 -18.12 9.34 1.71
CA ASP A 66 -19.33 8.82 1.07
C ASP A 66 -20.58 9.20 1.89
N GLU A 67 -21.69 9.47 1.19
CA GLU A 67 -22.97 9.70 1.84
C GLU A 67 -23.47 8.42 2.52
N ILE A 68 -23.83 8.53 3.80
CA ILE A 68 -24.39 7.42 4.59
C ILE A 68 -25.89 7.66 4.77
N TYR A 69 -26.68 6.64 4.51
CA TYR A 69 -28.14 6.69 4.65
C TYR A 69 -28.59 5.85 5.84
N ASN A 70 -29.52 6.38 6.61
CA ASN A 70 -30.15 5.66 7.71
C ASN A 70 -31.67 5.73 7.55
N ASP A 71 -32.21 4.89 6.67
CA ASP A 71 -33.65 4.79 6.37
C ASP A 71 -34.34 3.66 7.17
N GLY A 72 -33.65 3.10 8.16
CA GLY A 72 -34.13 1.99 8.99
C GLY A 72 -34.08 0.61 8.33
N ARG A 73 -33.63 0.49 7.07
CA ARG A 73 -33.44 -0.80 6.39
C ARG A 73 -32.01 -1.33 6.51
N ILE A 74 -31.05 -0.42 6.65
CA ILE A 74 -29.63 -0.75 6.80
C ILE A 74 -29.36 -1.13 8.24
N PHE A 75 -28.92 -2.36 8.46
CA PHE A 75 -28.57 -2.87 9.80
C PHE A 75 -27.12 -3.34 9.89
N LYS A 76 -26.34 -3.21 8.81
CA LYS A 76 -24.92 -3.59 8.79
C LYS A 76 -24.13 -2.69 7.85
N TYR A 77 -22.96 -2.25 8.30
CA TYR A 77 -22.01 -1.53 7.47
C TYR A 77 -20.79 -2.38 7.13
N VAL A 78 -20.28 -2.20 5.92
CA VAL A 78 -18.98 -2.72 5.46
C VAL A 78 -18.11 -1.52 5.08
N ILE A 79 -17.13 -1.23 5.91
CA ILE A 79 -16.24 -0.07 5.80
C ILE A 79 -14.96 -0.49 5.09
N TRP A 80 -14.69 0.09 3.92
CA TRP A 80 -13.53 -0.23 3.10
C TRP A 80 -12.36 0.74 3.29
N TYR A 81 -12.63 2.01 3.59
CA TYR A 81 -11.54 2.95 3.91
C TYR A 81 -10.84 2.56 5.21
N THR A 82 -9.60 3.02 5.38
CA THR A 82 -8.78 2.73 6.55
C THR A 82 -9.39 3.34 7.82
N VAL A 83 -9.53 2.52 8.86
CA VAL A 83 -9.96 2.95 10.19
C VAL A 83 -8.92 2.57 11.24
N SER A 84 -8.82 3.35 12.32
CA SER A 84 -7.98 2.99 13.46
C SER A 84 -8.50 1.74 14.17
N TYR A 85 -7.64 1.04 14.90
CA TYR A 85 -8.02 -0.14 15.67
C TYR A 85 -9.09 0.18 16.73
N SER A 86 -9.01 1.35 17.38
CA SER A 86 -10.04 1.84 18.30
C SER A 86 -11.41 1.98 17.63
N THR A 87 -11.47 2.56 16.43
CA THR A 87 -12.73 2.69 15.68
C THR A 87 -13.24 1.31 15.25
N TYR A 88 -12.36 0.43 14.77
CA TYR A 88 -12.70 -0.94 14.44
C TYR A 88 -13.41 -1.67 15.60
N LEU A 89 -12.94 -1.52 16.84
CA LEU A 89 -13.58 -2.15 18.00
C LEU A 89 -15.01 -1.65 18.21
N GLN A 90 -15.25 -0.34 18.06
CA GLN A 90 -16.60 0.25 18.17
C GLN A 90 -17.53 -0.24 17.05
N GLU A 91 -17.02 -0.35 15.83
CA GLU A 91 -17.77 -0.85 14.68
C GLU A 91 -18.08 -2.34 14.82
N LYS A 92 -17.13 -3.12 15.32
CA LYS A 92 -17.28 -4.57 15.59
C LYS A 92 -18.37 -4.83 16.62
N GLU A 93 -18.45 -4.03 17.69
CA GLU A 93 -19.51 -4.13 18.72
C GLU A 93 -20.91 -3.89 18.13
N GLN A 94 -21.01 -3.05 17.10
CA GLN A 94 -22.25 -2.78 16.36
C GLN A 94 -22.56 -3.83 15.28
N GLY A 95 -21.70 -4.83 15.09
CA GLY A 95 -21.86 -5.88 14.06
C GLY A 95 -21.37 -5.49 12.66
N ASN A 96 -20.68 -4.34 12.55
CA ASN A 96 -20.13 -3.84 11.29
C ASN A 96 -18.80 -4.53 10.95
N ILE A 97 -18.38 -4.43 9.69
CA ILE A 97 -17.15 -5.04 9.18
C ILE A 97 -16.23 -3.92 8.70
N CYS A 98 -15.00 -3.86 9.23
CA CYS A 98 -13.94 -3.01 8.70
C CYS A 98 -12.95 -3.87 7.90
N LYS A 99 -12.60 -3.43 6.69
CA LYS A 99 -11.69 -4.18 5.79
C LYS A 99 -10.23 -3.84 6.01
N ASN A 100 -9.93 -2.56 6.25
CA ASN A 100 -8.58 -2.03 6.40
C ASN A 100 -8.45 -1.40 7.80
N ILE A 101 -7.72 -2.08 8.68
CA ILE A 101 -7.57 -1.69 10.08
C ILE A 101 -6.13 -1.27 10.30
N GLU A 102 -5.93 -0.02 10.69
CA GLU A 102 -4.61 0.54 10.99
C GLU A 102 -4.39 0.60 12.51
N TYR A 103 -3.20 0.22 12.96
CA TYR A 103 -2.79 0.47 14.34
C TYR A 103 -2.08 1.80 14.41
N THR A 104 -2.67 2.77 15.11
CA THR A 104 -2.16 4.14 15.22
C THR A 104 -1.35 4.34 16.50
N GLU A 105 -0.67 5.47 16.62
CA GLU A 105 -0.01 5.86 17.88
C GLU A 105 -1.01 5.94 19.05
N TYR A 106 -2.23 6.43 18.79
CA TYR A 106 -3.31 6.45 19.78
C TYR A 106 -3.66 5.04 20.25
N ASP A 107 -3.77 4.08 19.32
CA ASP A 107 -4.04 2.69 19.65
C ASP A 107 -2.90 2.08 20.46
N ARG A 108 -1.64 2.34 20.09
CA ARG A 108 -0.47 1.93 20.86
C ARG A 108 -0.50 2.47 22.28
N ASN A 109 -0.82 3.76 22.46
CA ASN A 109 -0.91 4.38 23.78
C ASN A 109 -2.01 3.77 24.65
N LYS A 110 -3.10 3.27 24.03
CA LYS A 110 -4.25 2.71 24.73
C LYS A 110 -4.16 1.21 24.99
N TYR A 111 -3.65 0.44 24.03
CA TYR A 111 -3.65 -1.03 24.04
C TYR A 111 -2.24 -1.64 24.15
N GLY A 112 -1.19 -0.81 24.05
CA GLY A 112 0.20 -1.21 24.21
C GLY A 112 0.90 -1.59 22.90
N ASN A 113 2.03 -2.31 23.02
CA ASN A 113 2.92 -2.59 21.89
C ASN A 113 2.58 -3.91 21.15
N ILE A 114 1.58 -4.66 21.60
CA ILE A 114 1.16 -5.91 20.97
C ILE A 114 0.18 -5.57 19.85
N ILE A 115 0.59 -5.80 18.60
CA ILE A 115 -0.24 -5.53 17.42
C ILE A 115 -1.30 -6.64 17.29
N PRO A 116 -2.60 -6.31 17.29
CA PRO A 116 -3.69 -7.28 17.08
C PRO A 116 -3.66 -7.93 15.69
N PRO A 117 -4.06 -9.21 15.53
CA PRO A 117 -3.99 -9.93 14.26
C PRO A 117 -4.99 -9.43 13.20
N GLU A 118 -5.97 -8.62 13.57
CA GLU A 118 -6.90 -7.99 12.63
C GLU A 118 -6.26 -6.80 11.88
N VAL A 119 -5.19 -6.21 12.44
CA VAL A 119 -4.49 -5.05 11.88
C VAL A 119 -3.84 -5.40 10.54
N LYS A 120 -3.95 -4.47 9.59
CA LYS A 120 -3.44 -4.53 8.21
C LYS A 120 -2.27 -3.59 7.96
N SER A 121 -2.19 -2.48 8.68
CA SER A 121 -1.10 -1.50 8.55
C SER A 121 -0.73 -0.91 9.91
N LEU A 122 0.51 -0.43 10.03
CA LEU A 122 0.92 0.45 11.12
C LEU A 122 0.91 1.88 10.58
N GLY A 123 0.21 2.77 11.27
CA GLY A 123 0.04 4.15 10.82
C GLY A 123 1.30 5.00 10.97
N TYR A 124 1.18 6.24 10.48
CA TYR A 124 2.16 7.30 10.68
C TYR A 124 2.55 7.41 12.17
N ASP A 125 3.86 7.47 12.46
CA ASP A 125 4.41 7.63 13.81
C ASP A 125 3.94 6.58 14.84
N CYS A 126 3.45 5.40 14.41
CA CYS A 126 2.79 4.42 15.29
C CYS A 126 3.59 4.10 16.58
N PHE A 127 4.90 3.89 16.45
CA PHE A 127 5.85 3.66 17.55
C PHE A 127 6.86 4.80 17.71
N TYR A 128 6.53 6.03 17.29
CA TYR A 128 7.39 7.20 17.44
C TYR A 128 7.94 7.34 18.86
N LYS A 129 9.26 7.46 18.98
CA LYS A 129 10.00 7.60 20.25
C LYS A 129 9.63 6.55 21.31
N CYS A 130 9.26 5.34 20.90
CA CYS A 130 8.96 4.25 21.82
C CYS A 130 10.24 3.67 22.44
N SER A 131 10.87 4.44 23.32
CA SER A 131 12.18 4.17 23.94
C SER A 131 12.20 2.94 24.85
N SER A 132 11.05 2.37 25.20
CA SER A 132 10.95 1.10 25.95
C SER A 132 10.90 -0.13 25.04
N LEU A 133 10.64 0.04 23.73
CA LEU A 133 10.51 -1.05 22.77
C LEU A 133 11.89 -1.64 22.49
N THR A 134 12.10 -2.91 22.86
CA THR A 134 13.37 -3.62 22.61
C THR A 134 13.29 -4.61 21.45
N THR A 135 12.08 -5.10 21.18
CA THR A 135 11.71 -5.99 20.09
C THR A 135 10.24 -5.77 19.77
N ILE A 136 9.82 -6.11 18.56
CA ILE A 136 8.42 -6.13 18.15
C ILE A 136 8.15 -7.33 17.26
N ASN A 137 6.97 -7.93 17.44
CA ASN A 137 6.46 -8.95 16.54
C ASN A 137 5.44 -8.30 15.59
N ILE A 138 5.76 -8.24 14.30
CA ILE A 138 4.85 -7.77 13.26
C ILE A 138 4.02 -8.97 12.78
N PRO A 139 2.68 -8.98 12.98
CA PRO A 139 1.83 -10.07 12.50
C PRO A 139 1.83 -10.16 10.98
N SER A 140 1.65 -11.37 10.43
CA SER A 140 1.57 -11.59 8.97
C SER A 140 0.33 -10.96 8.31
N SER A 141 -0.62 -10.46 9.10
CA SER A 141 -1.74 -9.67 8.61
C SER A 141 -1.35 -8.25 8.20
N VAL A 142 -0.21 -7.75 8.70
CA VAL A 142 0.31 -6.42 8.40
C VAL A 142 1.05 -6.45 7.08
N SER A 143 0.69 -5.54 6.19
CA SER A 143 1.32 -5.38 4.88
C SER A 143 2.06 -4.06 4.72
N GLU A 144 1.82 -3.07 5.59
CA GLU A 144 2.39 -1.73 5.44
C GLU A 144 2.88 -1.20 6.78
N LEU A 145 4.06 -0.59 6.77
CA LEU A 145 4.62 0.17 7.89
C LEU A 145 4.65 1.64 7.49
N GLY A 146 3.94 2.51 8.20
CA GLY A 146 3.81 3.92 7.86
C GLY A 146 5.10 4.73 8.04
N ASP A 147 5.07 5.96 7.52
CA ASP A 147 6.18 6.91 7.66
C ASP A 147 6.52 7.10 9.15
N TYR A 148 7.82 7.11 9.44
CA TYR A 148 8.34 7.27 10.80
C TYR A 148 7.80 6.24 11.81
N GLY A 149 7.29 5.10 11.33
CA GLY A 149 6.59 4.12 12.16
C GLY A 149 7.35 3.63 13.39
N PHE A 150 8.70 3.55 13.34
CA PHE A 150 9.59 3.24 14.48
C PHE A 150 10.63 4.34 14.73
N TYR A 151 10.39 5.55 14.26
CA TYR A 151 11.32 6.66 14.38
C TYR A 151 11.73 6.90 15.84
N GLU A 152 13.04 7.01 16.08
CA GLU A 152 13.65 7.17 17.40
C GLU A 152 13.24 6.09 18.43
N CYS A 153 12.92 4.86 17.99
CA CYS A 153 12.86 3.68 18.88
C CYS A 153 14.27 3.30 19.37
N SER A 154 14.86 4.13 20.23
CA SER A 154 16.27 4.09 20.62
C SER A 154 16.71 2.80 21.30
N SER A 155 15.78 2.02 21.84
CA SER A 155 16.06 0.74 22.52
C SER A 155 15.78 -0.49 21.66
N LEU A 156 15.23 -0.33 20.44
CA LEU A 156 14.89 -1.45 19.56
C LEU A 156 16.18 -2.12 19.11
N LYS A 157 16.40 -3.38 19.51
CA LYS A 157 17.65 -4.10 19.24
C LYS A 157 17.60 -4.93 17.98
N SER A 158 16.42 -5.50 17.74
CA SER A 158 16.17 -6.37 16.61
C SER A 158 14.71 -6.32 16.18
N ILE A 159 14.47 -6.55 14.89
CA ILE A 159 13.13 -6.68 14.33
C ILE A 159 13.08 -7.78 13.27
N ASN A 160 11.95 -8.47 13.19
CA ASN A 160 11.65 -9.42 12.12
C ASN A 160 10.71 -8.74 11.12
N ILE A 161 11.12 -8.67 9.86
CA ILE A 161 10.33 -8.16 8.74
C ILE A 161 9.72 -9.36 8.00
N PRO A 162 8.41 -9.61 8.16
CA PRO A 162 7.76 -10.72 7.47
C PRO A 162 7.58 -10.42 5.99
N SER A 163 7.51 -11.48 5.18
CA SER A 163 7.19 -11.42 3.74
C SER A 163 5.82 -10.80 3.39
N SER A 164 4.94 -10.59 4.38
CA SER A 164 3.67 -9.88 4.18
C SER A 164 3.84 -8.38 3.92
N ILE A 165 4.98 -7.79 4.33
CA ILE A 165 5.25 -6.37 4.12
C ILE A 165 5.48 -6.08 2.64
N ILE A 166 4.68 -5.18 2.09
CA ILE A 166 4.73 -4.70 0.70
C ILE A 166 5.03 -3.21 0.59
N SER A 167 5.16 -2.50 1.71
CA SER A 167 5.52 -1.07 1.73
C SER A 167 6.17 -0.66 3.05
N PHE A 168 7.15 0.24 2.94
CA PHE A 168 7.75 0.97 4.05
C PHE A 168 7.57 2.46 3.82
N GLY A 169 7.13 3.16 4.85
CA GLY A 169 7.15 4.61 4.88
C GLY A 169 8.56 5.16 5.02
N TYR A 170 8.69 6.43 4.68
CA TYR A 170 9.92 7.20 4.80
C TYR A 170 10.41 7.24 6.26
N GLY A 171 11.72 7.09 6.46
CA GLY A 171 12.37 7.17 7.77
C GLY A 171 11.85 6.16 8.81
N CYS A 172 11.27 5.03 8.38
CA CYS A 172 10.57 4.09 9.27
C CYS A 172 11.42 3.65 10.47
N PHE A 173 12.74 3.49 10.30
CA PHE A 173 13.69 3.06 11.35
C PHE A 173 14.75 4.12 11.70
N ASP A 174 14.55 5.37 11.30
CA ASP A 174 15.52 6.44 11.57
C ASP A 174 15.62 6.70 13.07
N GLY A 175 16.85 6.93 13.56
CA GLY A 175 17.09 7.13 14.98
C GLY A 175 16.91 5.86 15.84
N CYS A 176 16.68 4.67 15.26
CA CYS A 176 16.76 3.39 15.98
C CYS A 176 18.21 3.03 16.34
N THR A 177 18.83 3.81 17.22
CA THR A 177 20.28 3.75 17.51
C THR A 177 20.75 2.42 18.11
N SER A 178 19.87 1.62 18.72
CA SER A 178 20.19 0.28 19.23
C SER A 178 19.98 -0.85 18.22
N LEU A 179 19.42 -0.58 17.03
CA LEU A 179 19.02 -1.61 16.08
C LEU A 179 20.25 -2.19 15.39
N LYS A 180 20.65 -3.38 15.81
CA LYS A 180 21.87 -4.06 15.34
C LYS A 180 21.59 -5.23 14.41
N SER A 181 20.41 -5.83 14.50
CA SER A 181 20.03 -6.96 13.66
C SER A 181 18.61 -6.87 13.11
N ILE A 182 18.44 -7.31 11.86
CA ILE A 182 17.12 -7.50 11.25
C ILE A 182 17.06 -8.91 10.67
N ASN A 183 15.90 -9.57 10.79
CA ASN A 183 15.60 -10.77 10.02
C ASN A 183 14.60 -10.42 8.91
N ILE A 184 14.88 -10.85 7.68
CA ILE A 184 14.14 -10.56 6.46
C ILE A 184 13.94 -11.86 5.69
N ASP A 185 12.70 -12.27 5.44
CA ASP A 185 12.41 -13.53 4.76
C ASP A 185 12.98 -13.58 3.33
N ASN A 186 12.73 -12.54 2.54
CA ASN A 186 13.01 -12.47 1.11
C ASN A 186 14.05 -11.39 0.79
N LEU A 187 15.25 -11.47 1.37
CA LEU A 187 16.32 -10.51 1.09
C LEU A 187 16.81 -10.64 -0.37
N GLN A 188 16.79 -9.54 -1.13
CA GLN A 188 17.19 -9.51 -2.54
C GLN A 188 18.58 -8.92 -2.73
N TYR A 189 18.85 -7.76 -2.11
CA TYR A 189 20.11 -7.04 -2.31
C TYR A 189 20.39 -6.07 -1.16
N ILE A 190 21.65 -5.82 -0.83
CA ILE A 190 22.05 -4.80 0.14
C ILE A 190 23.01 -3.85 -0.55
N SER A 191 22.55 -2.63 -0.79
CA SER A 191 23.37 -1.56 -1.36
C SER A 191 24.07 -0.75 -0.25
N GLU A 192 24.79 0.30 -0.62
CA GLU A 192 25.33 1.25 0.35
C GLU A 192 24.25 2.08 1.06
N GLU A 193 23.13 2.32 0.38
CA GLU A 193 22.04 3.23 0.82
C GLU A 193 20.81 2.47 1.35
N ARG A 194 20.45 1.36 0.71
CA ARG A 194 19.18 0.64 0.93
C ARG A 194 19.31 -0.88 1.00
N ILE A 195 18.35 -1.51 1.69
CA ILE A 195 18.11 -2.96 1.72
C ILE A 195 16.92 -3.27 0.84
N PHE A 196 17.12 -4.04 -0.24
CA PHE A 196 16.08 -4.50 -1.15
C PHE A 196 15.59 -5.88 -0.76
N MET A 197 14.28 -6.06 -0.77
CA MET A 197 13.64 -7.29 -0.33
C MET A 197 12.29 -7.53 -1.01
N ASN A 198 11.73 -8.69 -0.70
CA ASN A 198 10.41 -9.17 -1.06
C ASN A 198 10.20 -9.62 -2.53
N GLU A 199 9.20 -10.47 -2.71
CA GLU A 199 8.68 -10.97 -3.99
C GLU A 199 7.16 -11.19 -3.86
N PRO A 200 6.34 -10.96 -4.91
CA PRO A 200 6.69 -10.49 -6.25
C PRO A 200 6.75 -8.96 -6.38
N VAL A 201 6.61 -8.24 -5.26
CA VAL A 201 6.72 -6.78 -5.17
C VAL A 201 8.09 -6.46 -4.56
N LEU A 202 8.96 -5.82 -5.33
CA LEU A 202 10.26 -5.38 -4.82
C LEU A 202 10.06 -4.13 -3.98
N ILE A 203 10.55 -4.16 -2.75
CA ILE A 203 10.50 -3.02 -1.83
C ILE A 203 11.88 -2.78 -1.23
N SER A 204 12.06 -1.62 -0.62
CA SER A 204 13.29 -1.34 0.11
C SER A 204 13.06 -0.49 1.34
N THR A 205 14.05 -0.52 2.22
CA THR A 205 14.18 0.42 3.33
C THR A 205 15.59 0.99 3.32
N GLU A 206 15.74 2.19 3.85
CA GLU A 206 17.05 2.75 4.19
C GLU A 206 17.74 1.86 5.22
N ILE A 207 19.07 1.79 5.14
CA ILE A 207 19.86 1.02 6.10
C ILE A 207 19.91 1.80 7.42
N PRO A 208 19.36 1.25 8.52
CA PRO A 208 19.46 1.90 9.83
C PRO A 208 20.93 2.10 10.22
N GLU A 209 21.23 3.25 10.83
CA GLU A 209 22.59 3.75 11.07
C GLU A 209 23.55 2.70 11.67
N ASN A 210 23.08 1.97 12.69
CA ASN A 210 23.89 1.02 13.46
C ASN A 210 23.65 -0.45 13.08
N LEU A 211 22.98 -0.72 11.95
CA LEU A 211 22.69 -2.07 11.54
C LEU A 211 23.97 -2.81 11.13
N GLN A 212 24.20 -3.99 11.73
CA GLN A 212 25.41 -4.79 11.50
C GLN A 212 25.08 -6.16 10.91
N ILE A 213 23.94 -6.74 11.25
CA ILE A 213 23.59 -8.13 10.97
C ILE A 213 22.24 -8.21 10.26
N ILE A 214 22.17 -8.95 9.16
CA ILE A 214 20.91 -9.36 8.52
C ILE A 214 20.90 -10.89 8.42
N ASN A 215 19.80 -11.52 8.85
CA ASN A 215 19.63 -12.98 8.80
C ASN A 215 20.80 -13.75 9.43
N GLY A 216 21.32 -13.26 10.56
CA GLY A 216 22.44 -13.85 11.28
C GLY A 216 23.81 -13.70 10.60
N LYS A 217 23.93 -12.91 9.53
CA LYS A 217 25.18 -12.66 8.80
C LYS A 217 25.56 -11.18 8.85
N ASN A 218 26.87 -10.90 8.90
CA ASN A 218 27.37 -9.53 8.79
C ASN A 218 26.98 -8.94 7.43
N ILE A 219 26.62 -7.66 7.43
CA ILE A 219 26.25 -6.93 6.22
C ILE A 219 27.50 -6.69 5.36
N PHE A 220 27.38 -6.99 4.08
CA PHE A 220 28.32 -6.60 3.04
C PHE A 220 27.58 -5.72 2.04
N LYS A 221 27.75 -4.41 2.16
CA LYS A 221 27.13 -3.41 1.27
C LYS A 221 27.83 -3.42 -0.10
N LYS A 222 27.06 -3.21 -1.16
CA LYS A 222 27.55 -3.20 -2.55
C LYS A 222 27.09 -1.94 -3.28
N ASP A 223 27.73 -1.62 -4.40
CA ASP A 223 27.29 -0.52 -5.26
C ASP A 223 25.93 -0.84 -5.87
N ILE A 224 24.93 0.02 -5.63
CA ILE A 224 23.56 -0.13 -6.15
C ILE A 224 23.51 -0.32 -7.68
N ASN A 225 24.51 0.18 -8.42
CA ASN A 225 24.60 0.02 -9.87
C ASN A 225 24.90 -1.43 -10.30
N GLU A 226 25.33 -2.30 -9.39
CA GLU A 226 25.45 -3.76 -9.64
C GLU A 226 24.13 -4.51 -9.43
N PHE A 227 23.08 -3.85 -8.93
CA PHE A 227 21.82 -4.51 -8.64
C PHE A 227 21.07 -4.86 -9.93
N ILE A 228 20.72 -6.13 -10.06
CA ILE A 228 19.89 -6.66 -11.13
C ILE A 228 18.55 -7.06 -10.50
N ILE A 229 17.46 -6.43 -10.93
CA ILE A 229 16.11 -6.78 -10.48
C ILE A 229 15.81 -8.22 -10.94
N PRO A 230 15.50 -9.15 -10.01
CA PRO A 230 15.16 -10.52 -10.36
C PRO A 230 13.92 -10.62 -11.25
N SER A 231 13.88 -11.60 -12.16
CA SER A 231 12.74 -11.81 -13.06
C SER A 231 11.46 -12.29 -12.36
N SER A 232 11.55 -12.73 -11.10
CA SER A 232 10.40 -13.06 -10.23
C SER A 232 9.61 -11.81 -9.83
N ILE A 233 10.22 -10.62 -9.89
CA ILE A 233 9.57 -9.36 -9.54
C ILE A 233 8.65 -8.92 -10.66
N THR A 234 7.43 -8.55 -10.28
CA THR A 234 6.38 -8.05 -11.19
C THR A 234 5.99 -6.61 -10.93
N LYS A 235 6.36 -6.06 -9.77
CA LYS A 235 6.07 -4.68 -9.37
C LYS A 235 7.25 -4.11 -8.59
N ILE A 236 7.46 -2.80 -8.73
CA ILE A 236 8.39 -2.06 -7.88
C ILE A 236 7.53 -1.21 -6.94
N GLY A 237 7.69 -1.40 -5.64
CA GLY A 237 6.84 -0.80 -4.61
C GLY A 237 7.13 0.68 -4.34
N TYR A 238 6.34 1.24 -3.42
CA TYR A 238 6.46 2.61 -2.92
C TYR A 238 7.90 2.95 -2.55
N GLY A 239 8.41 4.06 -3.09
CA GLY A 239 9.71 4.63 -2.73
C GLY A 239 10.92 3.68 -2.88
N CYS A 240 10.81 2.59 -3.65
CA CYS A 240 11.79 1.50 -3.63
C CYS A 240 13.23 1.93 -3.99
N PHE A 241 13.40 2.97 -4.79
CA PHE A 241 14.70 3.58 -5.13
C PHE A 241 14.75 5.06 -4.74
N SER A 242 13.80 5.56 -3.96
CA SER A 242 13.75 6.97 -3.60
C SER A 242 15.05 7.39 -2.90
N TYR A 243 15.56 8.58 -3.19
CA TYR A 243 16.81 9.10 -2.63
C TYR A 243 18.05 8.20 -2.87
N CYS A 244 18.03 7.29 -3.85
CA CYS A 244 19.22 6.56 -4.28
C CYS A 244 20.15 7.47 -5.07
N TYR A 245 20.84 8.39 -4.39
CA TYR A 245 21.69 9.40 -4.99
C TYR A 245 22.87 8.82 -5.77
N SER A 246 23.28 7.58 -5.47
CA SER A 246 24.38 6.89 -6.14
C SER A 246 23.95 6.09 -7.39
N LEU A 247 22.64 5.91 -7.60
CA LEU A 247 22.10 5.16 -8.74
C LEU A 247 22.28 5.94 -10.05
N LYS A 248 23.03 5.37 -11.00
CA LYS A 248 23.36 5.98 -12.30
C LYS A 248 22.55 5.40 -13.44
N SER A 249 22.23 4.11 -13.36
CA SER A 249 21.42 3.39 -14.36
C SER A 249 20.78 2.18 -13.72
N ILE A 250 19.58 1.83 -14.15
CA ILE A 250 18.92 0.59 -13.76
C ILE A 250 18.20 -0.02 -14.96
N ASN A 251 18.26 -1.35 -15.08
CA ASN A 251 17.51 -2.08 -16.08
C ASN A 251 16.19 -2.56 -15.47
N ILE A 252 15.07 -2.10 -16.00
CA ILE A 252 13.74 -2.55 -15.58
C ILE A 252 13.33 -3.74 -16.46
N PRO A 253 13.24 -4.96 -15.90
CA PRO A 253 12.91 -6.15 -16.70
C PRO A 253 11.45 -6.10 -17.18
N SER A 254 11.17 -6.78 -18.29
CA SER A 254 9.82 -6.84 -18.88
C SER A 254 8.79 -7.61 -18.04
N SER A 255 9.21 -8.21 -16.93
CA SER A 255 8.30 -8.80 -15.94
C SER A 255 7.56 -7.73 -15.13
N ILE A 256 8.08 -6.50 -15.06
CA ILE A 256 7.48 -5.40 -14.31
C ILE A 256 6.28 -4.82 -15.06
N ASN A 257 5.14 -4.73 -14.39
CA ASN A 257 3.92 -4.11 -14.89
C ASN A 257 3.50 -2.83 -14.15
N GLU A 258 4.12 -2.53 -13.02
CA GLU A 258 3.76 -1.42 -12.13
C GLU A 258 5.00 -0.82 -11.46
N ILE A 259 5.12 0.51 -11.53
CA ILE A 259 6.09 1.32 -10.79
C ILE A 259 5.35 2.09 -9.71
N GLY A 260 5.76 1.94 -8.45
CA GLY A 260 5.12 2.56 -7.31
C GLY A 260 5.37 4.07 -7.19
N TYR A 261 4.58 4.70 -6.33
CA TYR A 261 4.67 6.11 -5.97
C TYR A 261 6.09 6.48 -5.49
N CYS A 262 6.59 7.64 -5.94
CA CYS A 262 7.94 8.16 -5.66
C CYS A 262 9.08 7.15 -5.84
N CYS A 263 8.91 6.12 -6.67
CA CYS A 263 9.84 5.00 -6.77
C CYS A 263 11.28 5.42 -7.08
N PHE A 264 11.51 6.30 -8.05
CA PHE A 264 12.82 6.87 -8.40
C PHE A 264 12.94 8.35 -8.02
N GLY A 265 12.12 8.80 -7.06
CA GLY A 265 12.17 10.18 -6.57
C GLY A 265 13.56 10.55 -6.08
N TYR A 266 14.09 11.71 -6.45
CA TYR A 266 15.42 12.20 -6.07
C TYR A 266 16.59 11.29 -6.42
N CYS A 267 16.46 10.36 -7.36
CA CYS A 267 17.60 9.66 -7.95
C CYS A 267 18.43 10.61 -8.84
N SER A 268 19.06 11.62 -8.24
CA SER A 268 19.67 12.75 -8.96
C SER A 268 20.86 12.38 -9.85
N SER A 269 21.52 11.24 -9.59
CA SER A 269 22.58 10.71 -10.46
C SER A 269 22.09 9.83 -11.60
N LEU A 270 20.79 9.50 -11.67
CA LEU A 270 20.24 8.58 -12.64
C LEU A 270 20.30 9.21 -14.04
N LYS A 271 21.18 8.70 -14.91
CA LYS A 271 21.42 9.30 -16.23
C LYS A 271 20.46 8.85 -17.30
N SER A 272 19.94 7.63 -17.16
CA SER A 272 19.00 7.04 -18.10
C SER A 272 18.29 5.86 -17.44
N ILE A 273 17.02 5.68 -17.76
CA ILE A 273 16.25 4.48 -17.40
C ILE A 273 15.42 4.06 -18.61
N ASN A 274 15.46 2.77 -18.93
CA ASN A 274 14.63 2.22 -19.99
C ASN A 274 13.30 1.78 -19.40
N ILE A 275 12.21 2.37 -19.88
CA ILE A 275 10.84 2.04 -19.45
C ILE A 275 10.26 1.00 -20.43
N PRO A 276 10.17 -0.29 -20.04
CA PRO A 276 9.58 -1.31 -20.90
C PRO A 276 8.09 -1.08 -21.12
N SER A 277 7.59 -1.49 -22.29
CA SER A 277 6.16 -1.41 -22.66
C SER A 277 5.24 -2.30 -21.81
N SER A 278 5.80 -3.15 -20.96
CA SER A 278 5.04 -3.97 -20.01
C SER A 278 4.46 -3.16 -18.85
N ILE A 279 5.02 -1.97 -18.56
CA ILE A 279 4.54 -1.11 -17.50
C ILE A 279 3.25 -0.45 -17.96
N THR A 280 2.18 -0.68 -17.19
CA THR A 280 0.84 -0.14 -17.46
C THR A 280 0.34 0.77 -16.35
N LYS A 281 1.07 0.82 -15.23
CA LYS A 281 0.72 1.59 -14.04
C LYS A 281 1.95 2.30 -13.50
N PHE A 282 1.80 3.59 -13.27
CA PHE A 282 2.80 4.44 -12.67
C PHE A 282 2.17 5.10 -11.44
N GLY A 283 2.90 5.14 -10.35
CA GLY A 283 2.53 5.94 -9.19
C GLY A 283 3.00 7.38 -9.36
N ASP A 284 2.29 8.29 -8.69
CA ASP A 284 2.59 9.72 -8.71
C ASP A 284 4.02 9.98 -8.19
N GLY A 285 4.66 11.00 -8.75
CA GLY A 285 6.03 11.41 -8.41
C GLY A 285 7.11 10.34 -8.67
N CYS A 286 6.81 9.22 -9.36
CA CYS A 286 7.75 8.10 -9.48
C CYS A 286 9.09 8.43 -10.16
N PHE A 287 9.19 9.57 -10.86
CA PHE A 287 10.41 10.09 -11.48
C PHE A 287 10.72 11.55 -11.06
N TYR A 288 10.08 12.06 -10.01
CA TYR A 288 10.29 13.43 -9.53
C TYR A 288 11.75 13.67 -9.11
N GLU A 289 12.37 14.72 -9.63
CA GLU A 289 13.76 15.12 -9.32
C GLU A 289 14.79 14.00 -9.61
N CYS A 290 14.49 13.12 -10.57
CA CYS A 290 15.46 12.12 -11.02
C CYS A 290 16.39 12.70 -12.11
N GLY A 291 17.63 12.22 -12.18
CA GLY A 291 18.66 12.82 -13.06
C GLY A 291 18.37 12.76 -14.56
N CYS A 292 17.37 12.00 -14.99
CA CYS A 292 16.94 11.84 -16.39
C CYS A 292 15.48 12.26 -16.63
N GLU A 293 14.91 13.02 -15.70
CA GLU A 293 13.51 13.49 -15.75
C GLU A 293 13.16 14.18 -17.08
N ASP A 294 14.01 15.08 -17.56
CA ASP A 294 13.82 15.82 -18.82
C ASP A 294 13.76 14.90 -20.05
N GLU A 295 14.47 13.78 -20.02
CA GLU A 295 14.42 12.78 -21.09
C GLU A 295 13.12 11.98 -21.01
N LEU A 296 12.75 11.55 -19.80
CA LEU A 296 11.52 10.80 -19.56
C LEU A 296 10.27 11.61 -19.89
N LYS A 297 10.26 12.92 -19.62
CA LYS A 297 9.15 13.83 -19.99
C LYS A 297 8.85 13.88 -21.49
N LYS A 298 9.78 13.46 -22.35
CA LYS A 298 9.58 13.35 -23.81
C LYS A 298 8.81 12.09 -24.21
N ASN A 299 8.71 11.10 -23.33
CA ASN A 299 7.93 9.89 -23.58
C ASN A 299 6.44 10.15 -23.31
N GLU A 300 5.61 10.10 -24.36
CA GLU A 300 4.16 10.34 -24.27
C GLU A 300 3.40 9.24 -23.53
N THR A 301 3.99 8.07 -23.31
CA THR A 301 3.34 6.97 -22.58
C THR A 301 3.47 7.08 -21.07
N ILE A 302 4.30 8.00 -20.56
CA ILE A 302 4.48 8.22 -19.12
C ILE A 302 3.51 9.33 -18.69
N PRO A 303 2.60 9.05 -17.74
CA PRO A 303 1.72 10.06 -17.15
C PRO A 303 2.49 11.27 -16.57
N ARG A 304 1.84 12.45 -16.51
CA ARG A 304 2.52 13.70 -16.11
C ARG A 304 2.71 13.82 -14.60
N ASP A 305 1.75 13.32 -13.83
CA ASP A 305 1.80 13.12 -12.38
C ASP A 305 3.04 12.35 -11.90
N CYS A 306 3.65 11.52 -12.75
CA CYS A 306 4.91 10.83 -12.48
C CYS A 306 6.09 11.77 -12.19
N PHE A 307 5.96 13.05 -12.55
CA PHE A 307 7.00 14.07 -12.43
C PHE A 307 6.62 15.23 -11.51
N ASP A 308 5.44 15.20 -10.89
CA ASP A 308 4.96 16.29 -10.04
C ASP A 308 5.39 16.07 -8.58
N GLU A 309 5.53 17.18 -7.84
CA GLU A 309 5.68 17.16 -6.39
C GLU A 309 4.36 16.76 -5.73
N TRP A 310 4.44 16.01 -4.64
CA TRP A 310 3.32 15.40 -3.95
C TRP A 310 2.45 16.34 -3.10
#